data_AF-A0A3D5EC18-F1
#
_entry.id   AF-A0A3D5EC18-F1
#
_cell.length_a   1.000
_cell.length_b   1.000
_cell.length_c   1.000
_cell.angle_alpha   90.00
_cell.angle_beta   90.00
_cell.angle_gamma   90.00
#
_symmetry.space_group_name_H-M   'P 1'
#
loop_
_entity.id
_entity.type
_entity.pdbx_description
1 polymer ?
#
loop_
_entity_poly.entity_id
_entity_poly.type
_entity_poly.pdbx_seq_one_letter_code
_entity_poly.pdbx_strand_id
1 'polypeptide(L)'
;MVNGAGLAMGTMDIVNLHGGKPANFLDVGGGATKERVSEAFKIILSDDNVKAVLVNIFGGIVRCDMIAEGIIGAVKEVGVNVPVVVRLEGTNAELGREVLANSDLNIIAAESLTDAAEKVVAAAEGK
;
A
#
# COMPACT_ATOMS: atom_id res chain seq x y z
N MET A 1 3.66 3.04 2.37
CA MET A 1 3.93 3.69 1.07
C MET A 1 2.76 4.59 0.71
N VAL A 2 2.98 5.88 0.47
CA VAL A 2 1.90 6.87 0.28
C VAL A 2 2.27 7.91 -0.78
N ASN A 3 1.30 8.53 -1.46
CA ASN A 3 1.53 9.65 -2.39
C ASN A 3 1.23 11.02 -1.74
N GLY A 4 2.19 11.55 -1.00
CA GLY A 4 2.17 12.88 -0.41
C GLY A 4 2.54 12.89 1.06
N ALA A 5 3.47 13.78 1.45
CA ALA A 5 4.02 13.83 2.79
C ALA A 5 2.97 13.99 3.92
N GLY A 6 1.97 14.85 3.73
CA GLY A 6 0.90 15.03 4.73
C GLY A 6 0.05 13.77 4.92
N LEU A 7 -0.30 13.10 3.82
CA LEU A 7 -1.03 11.84 3.86
C LEU A 7 -0.17 10.73 4.46
N ALA A 8 1.15 10.74 4.23
CA ALA A 8 2.07 9.78 4.79
C ALA A 8 2.14 9.89 6.33
N MET A 9 2.26 11.11 6.86
CA MET A 9 2.20 11.34 8.31
C MET A 9 0.86 10.89 8.90
N GLY A 10 -0.27 11.29 8.29
CA GLY A 10 -1.60 10.87 8.76
C GLY A 10 -1.83 9.35 8.66
N THR A 11 -1.22 8.69 7.68
CA THR A 11 -1.26 7.23 7.55
C THR A 11 -0.49 6.54 8.67
N MET A 12 0.66 7.09 9.08
CA MET A 12 1.40 6.59 10.24
C MET A 12 0.58 6.79 11.52
N ASP A 13 -0.01 7.97 11.69
CA ASP A 13 -0.80 8.31 12.87
C ASP A 13 -2.02 7.39 13.02
N ILE A 14 -2.76 7.13 11.94
CA ILE A 14 -3.93 6.25 12.01
C ILE A 14 -3.54 4.79 12.25
N VAL A 15 -2.44 4.30 11.66
CA VAL A 15 -1.93 2.96 11.98
C VAL A 15 -1.57 2.85 13.46
N ASN A 16 -0.91 3.87 14.01
CA ASN A 16 -0.57 3.95 15.43
C ASN A 16 -1.80 4.05 16.33
N LEU A 17 -2.82 4.80 15.91
CA LEU A 17 -4.10 4.95 16.61
C LEU A 17 -4.83 3.61 16.76
N HIS A 18 -4.74 2.73 15.74
CA HIS A 18 -5.33 1.39 15.76
C HIS A 18 -4.40 0.32 16.36
N GLY A 19 -3.35 0.72 17.09
CA GLY A 19 -2.47 -0.20 17.82
C GLY A 19 -1.29 -0.77 17.02
N GLY A 20 -1.17 -0.42 15.75
CA GLY A 20 0.00 -0.76 14.94
C GLY A 20 1.23 0.05 15.29
N LYS A 21 2.40 -0.39 14.82
CA LYS A 21 3.64 0.39 14.90
C LYS A 21 4.16 0.67 13.50
N PRO A 22 4.03 1.91 12.98
CA PRO A 22 4.56 2.25 11.66
C PRO A 22 6.06 1.98 11.57
N ALA A 23 6.49 1.14 10.63
CA ALA A 23 7.90 0.79 10.45
C ALA A 23 8.70 1.94 9.83
N ASN A 24 8.08 2.70 8.91
CA ASN A 24 8.75 3.77 8.20
C ASN A 24 7.79 4.84 7.68
N PHE A 25 8.37 5.96 7.27
CA PHE A 25 7.75 6.98 6.43
C PHE A 25 8.25 6.81 5.00
N LEU A 26 7.36 6.77 4.00
CA LEU A 26 7.75 6.80 2.59
C LEU A 26 6.68 7.45 1.72
N ASP A 27 7.05 8.61 1.16
CA ASP A 27 6.30 9.33 0.14
C ASP A 27 6.84 9.00 -1.27
N VAL A 28 6.01 8.44 -2.15
CA VAL A 28 6.35 8.14 -3.55
C VAL A 28 6.16 9.33 -4.50
N GLY A 29 5.60 10.43 -3.99
CA GLY A 29 5.20 11.60 -4.74
C GLY A 29 3.94 11.38 -5.59
N GLY A 30 3.53 12.40 -6.36
CA GLY A 30 2.29 12.37 -7.13
C GLY A 30 2.26 11.43 -8.35
N GLY A 31 3.40 10.83 -8.71
CA GLY A 31 3.53 9.89 -9.83
C GLY A 31 3.95 8.52 -9.33
N ALA A 32 2.99 7.61 -9.16
CA ALA A 32 3.21 6.22 -8.73
C ALA A 32 3.35 5.29 -9.94
N THR A 33 4.44 5.41 -10.71
CA THR A 33 4.74 4.48 -11.81
C THR A 33 5.16 3.11 -11.28
N LYS A 34 5.08 2.06 -12.11
CA LYS A 34 5.49 0.71 -11.73
C LYS A 34 6.92 0.69 -11.15
N GLU A 35 7.87 1.37 -11.79
CA GLU A 35 9.28 1.37 -11.40
C GLU A 35 9.46 2.02 -10.02
N ARG A 36 8.78 3.13 -9.76
CA ARG A 36 8.83 3.80 -8.46
C ARG A 36 8.21 2.96 -7.36
N VAL A 37 7.10 2.28 -7.66
CA VAL A 37 6.45 1.36 -6.71
C VAL A 37 7.37 0.17 -6.43
N SER A 38 8.03 -0.42 -7.44
CA SER A 38 9.02 -1.49 -7.27
C SER A 38 10.19 -1.06 -6.39
N GLU A 39 10.82 0.09 -6.66
CA GLU A 39 11.91 0.60 -5.83
C GLU A 39 11.46 0.92 -4.41
N ALA A 40 10.25 1.48 -4.25
CA ALA A 40 9.65 1.72 -2.95
C ALA A 40 9.46 0.41 -2.15
N PHE A 41 9.02 -0.68 -2.78
CA PHE A 41 8.96 -1.99 -2.14
C PHE A 41 10.35 -2.52 -1.76
N LYS A 42 11.35 -2.41 -2.64
CA LYS A 42 12.73 -2.82 -2.33
C LYS A 42 13.30 -2.07 -1.12
N ILE A 43 13.07 -0.76 -1.03
CA ILE A 43 13.51 0.06 0.11
C ILE A 43 12.81 -0.37 1.38
N ILE A 44 11.47 -0.50 1.37
CA ILE A 44 10.69 -0.89 2.56
C ILE A 44 11.12 -2.27 3.05
N LEU A 45 11.24 -3.24 2.14
CA LEU A 45 11.54 -4.63 2.47
C LEU A 45 13.04 -4.91 2.65
N SER A 46 13.89 -3.88 2.58
CA SER A 46 15.28 -3.99 3.03
C SER A 46 15.40 -4.05 4.56
N ASP A 47 14.32 -3.70 5.27
CA ASP A 47 14.19 -3.88 6.72
C ASP A 47 13.43 -5.18 7.04
N ASP A 48 14.15 -6.14 7.62
CA ASP A 48 13.62 -7.45 8.02
C ASP A 48 12.53 -7.36 9.13
N ASN A 49 12.38 -6.21 9.79
CA ASN A 49 11.35 -5.98 10.80
C ASN A 49 9.96 -5.74 10.20
N VAL A 50 9.86 -5.48 8.88
CA VAL A 50 8.58 -5.23 8.23
C VAL A 50 7.73 -6.51 8.19
N LYS A 51 6.56 -6.47 8.83
CA LYS A 51 5.61 -7.60 8.88
C LYS A 51 4.44 -7.49 7.89
N ALA A 52 4.07 -6.27 7.53
CA ALA A 52 3.03 -5.96 6.57
C ALA A 52 3.31 -4.60 5.91
N VAL A 53 2.79 -4.39 4.70
CA VAL A 53 2.93 -3.11 3.98
C VAL A 53 1.56 -2.49 3.75
N LEU A 54 1.37 -1.24 4.18
CA LEU A 54 0.23 -0.41 3.80
C LEU A 54 0.60 0.50 2.62
N VAL A 55 -0.11 0.34 1.50
CA VAL A 55 -0.10 1.25 0.36
C VAL A 55 -1.37 2.10 0.41
N ASN A 56 -1.24 3.41 0.57
CA ASN A 56 -2.36 4.33 0.63
C ASN A 56 -2.19 5.39 -0.46
N ILE A 57 -2.97 5.27 -1.54
CA ILE A 57 -2.93 6.20 -2.67
C ILE A 57 -4.25 6.95 -2.76
N PHE A 58 -4.18 8.28 -2.70
CA PHE A 58 -5.34 9.16 -2.81
C PHE A 58 -5.15 10.16 -3.96
N GLY A 59 -6.03 10.08 -4.96
CA GLY A 59 -6.00 10.95 -6.14
C GLY A 59 -4.72 10.81 -6.95
N GLY A 60 -4.22 11.93 -7.48
CA GLY A 60 -3.02 11.98 -8.32
C GLY A 60 -3.33 12.07 -9.81
N ILE A 61 -2.27 11.95 -10.62
CA ILE A 61 -2.34 12.09 -12.09
C ILE A 61 -2.61 10.73 -12.77
N VAL A 62 -2.37 9.63 -12.06
CA VAL A 62 -2.50 8.26 -12.57
C VAL A 62 -3.81 7.64 -12.07
N ARG A 63 -4.53 6.90 -12.91
CA ARG A 63 -5.77 6.22 -12.52
C ARG A 63 -5.48 5.03 -11.60
N CYS A 64 -6.42 4.70 -10.72
CA CYS A 64 -6.25 3.63 -9.73
C CYS A 64 -6.09 2.25 -10.37
N ASP A 65 -6.71 1.97 -11.51
CA ASP A 65 -6.53 0.71 -12.27
C ASP A 65 -5.06 0.49 -12.68
N MET A 66 -4.41 1.53 -13.21
CA MET A 66 -3.00 1.47 -13.61
C MET A 66 -2.07 1.35 -12.40
N ILE A 67 -2.42 1.99 -11.28
CA ILE A 67 -1.66 1.88 -10.03
C ILE A 67 -1.77 0.45 -9.47
N ALA A 68 -2.97 -0.14 -9.50
CA ALA A 68 -3.20 -1.52 -9.09
C ALA A 68 -2.35 -2.51 -9.89
N GLU A 69 -2.34 -2.38 -11.23
CA GLU A 69 -1.47 -3.17 -12.10
C GLU A 69 0.02 -2.98 -11.77
N GLY A 70 0.43 -1.73 -11.51
CA GLY A 70 1.78 -1.39 -11.08
C GLY A 70 2.19 -2.07 -9.77
N ILE A 71 1.30 -2.08 -8.78
CA ILE A 71 1.50 -2.76 -7.48
C ILE A 71 1.62 -4.26 -7.69
N ILE A 72 0.71 -4.88 -8.44
CA ILE A 72 0.75 -6.33 -8.75
C ILE A 72 2.07 -6.69 -9.43
N GLY A 73 2.47 -5.90 -10.43
CA GLY A 73 3.72 -6.08 -11.14
C GLY A 73 4.94 -5.97 -10.21
N ALA A 74 4.97 -4.95 -9.36
CA ALA A 74 6.03 -4.73 -8.38
C ALA A 74 6.11 -5.84 -7.34
N VAL A 75 4.97 -6.29 -6.81
CA VAL A 75 4.89 -7.38 -5.82
C VAL A 75 5.45 -8.68 -6.38
N LYS A 76 5.10 -9.02 -7.63
CA LYS A 76 5.62 -10.20 -8.34
C LYS A 76 7.12 -10.08 -8.63
N GLU A 77 7.57 -8.92 -9.07
CA GLU A 77 8.95 -8.67 -9.47
C GLU A 77 9.91 -8.67 -8.27
N VAL A 78 9.51 -8.04 -7.16
CA VAL A 78 10.31 -7.94 -5.93
C VAL A 78 10.23 -9.20 -5.08
N GLY A 79 9.18 -10.01 -5.24
CA GLY A 79 8.98 -11.24 -4.46
C GLY A 79 8.52 -10.93 -3.03
N VAL A 80 7.52 -10.07 -2.88
CA VAL A 80 7.04 -9.63 -1.56
C VAL A 80 6.33 -10.77 -0.84
N ASN A 81 6.89 -11.18 0.31
CA ASN A 81 6.38 -12.31 1.10
C ASN A 81 5.48 -11.90 2.28
N VAL A 82 5.38 -10.60 2.54
CA VAL A 82 4.53 -10.02 3.60
C VAL A 82 3.18 -9.59 3.02
N PRO A 83 2.09 -9.65 3.81
CA PRO A 83 0.79 -9.15 3.37
C PRO A 83 0.86 -7.67 2.99
N VAL A 84 0.21 -7.33 1.88
CA VAL A 84 0.13 -5.95 1.39
C VAL A 84 -1.32 -5.49 1.46
N VAL A 85 -1.60 -4.47 2.28
CA VAL A 85 -2.91 -3.81 2.32
C VAL A 85 -2.86 -2.60 1.40
N VAL A 86 -3.84 -2.47 0.50
CA VAL A 86 -3.88 -1.41 -0.49
C VAL A 86 -5.19 -0.64 -0.41
N ARG A 87 -5.09 0.67 -0.20
CA ARG A 87 -6.19 1.62 -0.25
C ARG A 87 -5.99 2.52 -1.47
N LEU A 88 -6.93 2.47 -2.41
CA LEU A 88 -6.97 3.33 -3.60
C LEU A 88 -8.19 4.25 -3.56
N GLU A 89 -8.00 5.53 -3.83
CA GLU A 89 -9.07 6.51 -4.08
C GLU A 89 -8.76 7.38 -5.29
N GLY A 90 -9.82 7.76 -6.00
CA GLY A 90 -9.75 8.62 -7.17
C GLY A 90 -10.40 7.95 -8.37
N THR A 91 -9.97 8.35 -9.57
CA THR A 91 -10.50 7.82 -10.82
C THR A 91 -10.27 6.32 -10.91
N ASN A 92 -11.33 5.56 -11.19
CA ASN A 92 -11.35 4.10 -11.30
C ASN A 92 -10.92 3.34 -10.03
N ALA A 93 -11.12 3.93 -8.83
CA ALA A 93 -10.77 3.27 -7.57
C ALA A 93 -11.44 1.90 -7.40
N GLU A 94 -12.72 1.79 -7.78
CA GLU A 94 -13.47 0.53 -7.71
C GLU A 94 -12.84 -0.55 -8.60
N LEU A 95 -12.58 -0.23 -9.88
CA LEU A 95 -11.88 -1.12 -10.80
C LEU A 95 -10.47 -1.49 -10.29
N GLY A 96 -9.73 -0.54 -9.72
CA GLY A 96 -8.43 -0.82 -9.11
C GLY A 96 -8.52 -1.82 -7.95
N ARG A 97 -9.55 -1.71 -7.11
CA ARG A 97 -9.80 -2.69 -6.03
C ARG A 97 -10.16 -4.07 -6.58
N GLU A 98 -10.98 -4.15 -7.63
CA GLU A 98 -11.29 -5.42 -8.31
C GLU A 98 -10.03 -6.07 -8.90
N VAL A 99 -9.18 -5.29 -9.57
CA VAL A 99 -7.90 -5.76 -10.13
C VAL A 99 -7.00 -6.34 -9.03
N LEU A 100 -6.93 -5.70 -7.86
CA LEU A 100 -6.16 -6.21 -6.71
C LEU A 100 -6.78 -7.47 -6.11
N ALA A 101 -8.10 -7.51 -5.95
CA ALA A 101 -8.83 -8.64 -5.37
C ALA A 101 -8.75 -9.90 -6.25
N ASN A 102 -8.68 -9.72 -7.57
CA ASN A 102 -8.51 -10.80 -8.54
C ASN A 102 -7.04 -11.21 -8.73
N SER A 103 -6.10 -10.63 -7.98
CA SER A 103 -4.71 -11.05 -8.03
C SER A 103 -4.50 -12.30 -7.17
N ASP A 104 -3.77 -13.30 -7.68
CA ASP A 104 -3.35 -14.49 -6.91
C ASP A 104 -2.25 -14.17 -5.86
N LEU A 105 -2.17 -12.93 -5.40
CA LEU A 105 -1.16 -12.42 -4.50
C LEU A 105 -1.76 -12.16 -3.12
N ASN A 106 -0.91 -12.09 -2.09
CA ASN A 106 -1.34 -11.73 -0.74
C ASN A 106 -1.57 -10.21 -0.61
N ILE A 107 -2.52 -9.70 -1.39
CA ILE A 107 -2.91 -8.31 -1.48
C ILE A 107 -4.35 -8.17 -0.98
N ILE A 108 -4.55 -7.29 0.00
CA ILE A 108 -5.85 -7.02 0.61
C ILE A 108 -6.30 -5.62 0.20
N ALA A 109 -7.40 -5.54 -0.56
CA ALA A 109 -8.00 -4.26 -0.90
C ALA A 109 -8.77 -3.68 0.31
N ALA A 110 -8.56 -2.40 0.59
CA ALA A 110 -9.26 -1.65 1.62
C ALA A 110 -10.18 -0.58 1.01
N GLU A 111 -11.31 -0.35 1.68
CA GLU A 111 -12.36 0.56 1.21
C GLU A 111 -12.19 1.98 1.77
N SER A 112 -11.63 2.11 2.98
CA SER A 112 -11.43 3.39 3.65
C SER A 112 -10.07 3.44 4.33
N LEU A 113 -9.68 4.63 4.81
CA LEU A 113 -8.42 4.80 5.54
C LEU A 113 -8.42 4.04 6.87
N THR A 114 -9.56 4.05 7.59
CA THR A 114 -9.76 3.30 8.84
C THR A 114 -9.71 1.79 8.58
N ASP A 115 -10.44 1.31 7.58
CA ASP A 115 -10.44 -0.10 7.19
C ASP A 115 -9.02 -0.57 6.79
N ALA A 116 -8.26 0.27 6.06
CA ALA A 116 -6.89 -0.04 5.69
C ALA A 116 -5.95 -0.15 6.91
N ALA A 117 -6.15 0.72 7.90
CA ALA A 117 -5.37 0.71 9.14
C ALA A 117 -5.66 -0.56 9.95
N GLU A 118 -6.93 -0.88 10.19
CA GLU A 118 -7.33 -2.08 10.92
C GLU A 118 -6.84 -3.37 10.24
N LYS A 119 -6.99 -3.45 8.91
CA LYS A 119 -6.51 -4.58 8.11
C LYS A 119 -4.99 -4.74 8.18
N VAL A 120 -4.21 -3.67 8.10
CA VAL A 120 -2.73 -3.80 8.12
C VAL A 120 -2.22 -4.17 9.51
N VAL A 121 -2.86 -3.68 10.57
CA VAL A 121 -2.53 -4.07 11.95
C VAL A 121 -2.82 -5.56 12.15
N ALA A 122 -4.01 -6.02 11.80
CA ALA A 122 -4.37 -7.44 11.89
C ALA A 122 -3.46 -8.33 11.03
N ALA A 123 -3.11 -7.89 9.82
CA ALA A 123 -2.22 -8.62 8.94
C ALA A 123 -0.78 -8.73 9.49
N ALA A 124 -0.33 -7.75 10.28
CA ALA A 124 0.98 -7.74 10.91
C ALA A 124 1.04 -8.65 12.15
N GLU A 125 -0.05 -8.81 12.91
CA GLU A 125 -0.12 -9.68 14.10
C GLU A 125 -0.10 -11.17 13.77
N GLY A 126 -0.52 -11.55 12.55
CA GLY A 126 -0.52 -12.94 12.08
C GLY A 126 0.85 -13.54 11.76
N LYS A 127 1.96 -12.82 12.02
CA LYS A 127 3.34 -13.22 11.72
C LYS A 127 4.32 -12.84 12.83
#